data_AF-A0A4Y8ZRU5-F1
#
_entry.id   AF-A0A4Y8ZRU5-F1
#
_cell.length_a   1.000
_cell.length_b   1.000
_cell.length_c   1.000
_cell.angle_alpha   90.00
_cell.angle_beta   90.00
_cell.angle_gamma   90.00
#
_symmetry.space_group_name_H-M   'P 1'
#
loop_
_entity.id
_entity.type
_entity.pdbx_description
1 polymer ?
#
loop_
_entity_poly.entity_id
_entity_poly.type
_entity_poly.pdbx_seq_one_letter_code
_entity_poly.pdbx_strand_id
1 'polypeptide(L)'
;MAVDITGDVPRLVEPPSRAWTATFPLFAKLGAKSWRDSGSLRIIPEQQPVAQAIECMLSRLSARQERYLTLAKALRTRLELVLFRYADFGEISEARWRVRRGEASLSSGCFRGASAAIARASTGAMKDLAEATAAAVGADAIVDLAMRPCGTLSILEINPDRAALMRGSADALPAPCP
;
A
#
# COMPACT_ATOMS: atom_id res chain seq x y z
N MET A 1 7.37 6.42 10.17
CA MET A 1 7.48 6.52 11.66
C MET A 1 7.48 5.13 12.24
N ALA A 2 8.39 4.82 13.16
CA ALA A 2 8.48 3.50 13.79
C ALA A 2 7.30 3.26 14.75
N VAL A 3 6.81 2.03 14.81
CA VAL A 3 5.75 1.60 15.71
C VAL A 3 6.30 0.58 16.69
N ASP A 4 6.18 0.85 17.99
CA ASP A 4 6.37 -0.14 19.04
C ASP A 4 5.19 -1.10 19.05
N ILE A 5 5.51 -2.39 18.96
CA ILE A 5 4.56 -3.49 18.90
C ILE A 5 4.73 -4.48 20.07
N THR A 6 5.53 -4.13 21.08
CA THR A 6 5.79 -4.99 22.23
C THR A 6 4.60 -5.11 23.17
N GLY A 7 3.83 -4.02 23.34
CA GLY A 7 2.60 -3.99 24.13
C GLY A 7 1.34 -4.47 23.39
N ASP A 8 0.22 -4.48 24.10
CA ASP A 8 -1.09 -4.87 23.55
C ASP A 8 -1.63 -3.86 22.53
N VAL A 9 -1.39 -2.58 22.78
CA VAL A 9 -1.77 -1.48 21.89
C VAL A 9 -0.51 -0.91 21.24
N PRO A 10 -0.39 -0.92 19.90
CA PRO A 10 0.78 -0.36 19.24
C PRO A 10 0.86 1.15 19.41
N ARG A 11 2.07 1.68 19.51
CA ARG A 11 2.32 3.11 19.72
C ARG A 11 3.46 3.59 18.83
N LEU A 12 3.48 4.88 18.49
CA LEU A 12 4.66 5.44 17.83
C LEU A 12 5.83 5.47 18.82
N VAL A 13 7.02 5.07 18.38
CA VAL A 13 8.26 5.22 19.17
C VAL A 13 8.56 6.70 19.38
N GLU A 14 8.38 7.49 18.32
CA GLU A 14 8.52 8.95 18.33
C GLU A 14 7.26 9.54 17.68
N PRO A 15 6.30 10.03 18.48
CA PRO A 15 5.13 10.68 17.91
C PRO A 15 5.52 12.03 17.31
N PRO A 16 4.87 12.47 16.21
CA PRO A 16 5.09 13.80 15.70
C PRO A 16 4.66 14.85 16.71
N SER A 17 5.20 16.07 16.57
CA SER A 17 4.81 17.21 17.40
C SER A 17 3.29 17.38 17.42
N ARG A 18 2.73 17.66 18.61
CA ARG A 18 1.30 18.00 18.76
C ARG A 18 0.91 19.27 18.01
N ALA A 19 1.88 20.14 17.71
CA ALA A 19 1.68 21.34 16.91
C ALA A 19 1.65 21.05 15.40
N TRP A 20 2.03 19.84 14.96
CA TRP A 20 1.98 19.50 13.55
C TRP A 20 0.55 19.20 13.11
N THR A 21 0.05 20.06 12.24
CA THR A 21 -1.22 19.88 11.54
C THR A 21 -0.98 19.43 10.09
N ALA A 22 -1.92 18.67 9.54
CA ALA A 22 -1.86 18.27 8.15
C ALA A 22 -2.03 19.50 7.24
N THR A 23 -1.07 19.76 6.35
CA THR A 23 -1.14 20.88 5.37
C THR A 23 -1.91 20.52 4.10
N PHE A 24 -2.31 19.25 3.98
CA PHE A 24 -3.20 18.71 2.96
C PHE A 24 -3.84 17.43 3.51
N PRO A 25 -4.97 16.95 2.95
CA PRO A 25 -5.55 15.69 3.39
C PRO A 25 -4.56 14.54 3.27
N LEU A 26 -4.46 13.73 4.34
CA LEU A 26 -3.56 12.57 4.40
C LEU A 26 -4.36 11.28 4.55
N PHE A 27 -3.73 10.15 4.23
CA PHE A 27 -4.14 8.86 4.75
C PHE A 27 -2.92 8.11 5.29
N ALA A 28 -3.17 7.17 6.20
CA ALA A 28 -2.12 6.38 6.83
C ALA A 28 -2.13 4.93 6.32
N LYS A 29 -0.94 4.32 6.23
CA LYS A 29 -0.77 2.87 6.15
C LYS A 29 0.06 2.37 7.34
N LEU A 30 -0.33 1.23 7.90
CA LEU A 30 0.46 0.45 8.84
C LEU A 30 1.08 -0.72 8.08
N GLY A 31 2.40 -0.67 7.85
CA GLY A 31 3.06 -1.48 6.85
C GLY A 31 2.35 -1.35 5.49
N ALA A 32 1.91 -2.47 4.92
CA ALA A 32 1.22 -2.51 3.63
C ALA A 32 -0.30 -2.23 3.70
N LYS A 33 -0.88 -1.88 4.86
CA LYS A 33 -2.35 -1.80 5.03
C LYS A 33 -2.84 -0.43 5.49
N SER A 34 -3.66 0.19 4.63
CA SER A 34 -4.40 1.42 4.94
C SER A 34 -5.57 1.19 5.90
N TRP A 35 -5.94 2.21 6.68
CA TRP A 35 -7.20 2.22 7.41
C TRP A 35 -8.37 2.42 6.43
N ARG A 36 -9.16 1.36 6.25
CA ARG A 36 -10.40 1.40 5.47
C ARG A 36 -11.59 1.06 6.36
N ASP A 37 -12.63 1.87 6.29
CA ASP A 37 -13.92 1.66 6.95
C ASP A 37 -14.99 1.48 5.86
N SER A 38 -15.70 0.36 5.90
CA SER A 38 -16.85 0.09 5.01
C SER A 38 -16.56 0.30 3.51
N GLY A 39 -15.30 0.09 3.10
CA GLY A 39 -14.82 0.28 1.71
C GLY A 39 -14.07 1.59 1.46
N SER A 40 -14.29 2.62 2.29
CA SER A 40 -13.69 3.95 2.13
C SER A 40 -12.39 4.11 2.92
N LEU A 41 -11.46 4.92 2.41
CA LEU A 41 -10.23 5.26 3.12
C LEU A 41 -10.53 6.24 4.26
N ARG A 42 -9.99 5.95 5.45
CA ARG A 42 -9.99 6.92 6.55
C ARG A 42 -8.90 7.96 6.30
N ILE A 43 -9.31 9.22 6.19
CA ILE A 43 -8.41 10.35 5.95
C ILE A 43 -8.18 11.16 7.23
N ILE A 44 -7.04 11.85 7.26
CA ILE A 44 -6.72 12.93 8.19
C ILE A 44 -6.95 14.23 7.40
N PRO A 45 -8.09 14.93 7.59
CA PRO A 45 -8.35 16.21 6.96
C PRO A 45 -7.25 17.25 7.19
N GLU A 46 -7.21 18.24 6.29
CA GLU A 46 -6.35 19.40 6.44
C GLU A 46 -6.62 20.12 7.78
N GLN A 47 -5.57 20.72 8.34
CA GLN A 47 -5.56 21.41 9.63
C GLN A 47 -5.81 20.51 10.85
N GLN A 48 -6.05 19.21 10.66
CA GLN A 48 -6.18 18.29 11.77
C GLN A 48 -4.80 18.02 12.42
N PRO A 49 -4.71 18.02 13.77
CA PRO A 49 -3.50 17.60 14.48
C PRO A 49 -3.15 16.15 14.15
N VAL A 50 -1.98 15.92 13.54
CA VAL A 50 -1.61 14.61 13.01
C VAL A 50 -1.34 13.61 14.13
N ALA A 51 -0.71 14.04 15.23
CA ALA A 51 -0.44 13.20 16.38
C ALA A 51 -1.73 12.56 16.94
N GLN A 52 -2.76 13.39 17.18
CA GLN A 52 -4.04 12.93 17.71
C GLN A 52 -4.76 11.97 16.73
N ALA A 53 -4.71 12.27 15.43
CA ALA A 53 -5.31 11.40 14.42
C ALA A 53 -4.64 10.01 14.40
N ILE A 54 -3.30 9.95 14.51
CA ILE A 54 -2.56 8.69 14.56
C ILE A 54 -2.88 7.91 15.83
N GLU A 55 -2.91 8.57 17.00
CA GLU A 55 -3.29 7.91 18.27
C GLU A 55 -4.69 7.28 18.17
N CYS A 56 -5.64 7.99 17.56
CA CYS A 56 -6.98 7.46 17.32
C CYS A 56 -7.00 6.29 16.31
N MET A 57 -6.11 6.28 15.33
CA MET A 57 -5.98 5.18 14.37
C MET A 57 -5.34 3.93 15.00
N LEU A 58 -4.27 4.10 15.80
CA LEU A 58 -3.57 2.99 16.45
C LEU A 58 -4.37 2.33 17.57
N SER A 59 -5.25 3.08 18.23
CA SER A 59 -6.19 2.53 19.23
C SER A 59 -7.36 1.74 18.62
N ARG A 60 -7.55 1.80 17.30
CA ARG A 60 -8.65 1.13 16.58
C ARG A 60 -8.14 0.52 15.28
N LEU A 61 -7.40 -0.57 15.40
CA LEU A 61 -6.94 -1.33 14.25
C LEU A 61 -8.11 -2.04 13.57
N SER A 62 -8.03 -2.19 12.24
CA SER A 62 -8.87 -3.14 11.52
C SER A 62 -8.36 -4.57 11.69
N ALA A 63 -9.23 -5.56 11.50
CA ALA A 63 -8.83 -6.99 11.52
C ALA A 63 -7.67 -7.33 10.55
N ARG A 64 -7.55 -6.60 9.42
CA ARG A 64 -6.42 -6.75 8.49
C ARG A 64 -5.10 -6.26 9.10
N GLN A 65 -5.14 -5.16 9.85
CA GLN A 65 -3.98 -4.58 10.52
C GLN A 65 -3.60 -5.38 11.75
N GLU A 66 -4.56 -5.90 12.52
CA GLU A 66 -4.30 -6.82 13.63
C GLU A 66 -3.54 -8.07 13.16
N ARG A 67 -3.96 -8.69 12.05
CA ARG A 67 -3.22 -9.80 11.46
C ARG A 67 -1.78 -9.43 11.07
N TYR A 68 -1.60 -8.22 10.55
CA TYR A 68 -0.28 -7.74 10.16
C TYR A 68 0.60 -7.46 11.38
N LEU A 69 0.02 -6.93 12.45
CA LEU A 69 0.67 -6.74 13.74
C LEU A 69 1.11 -8.08 14.35
N THR A 70 0.23 -9.08 14.39
CA THR A 70 0.55 -10.43 14.88
C THR A 70 1.69 -11.05 14.10
N LEU A 71 1.67 -10.95 12.77
CA LEU A 71 2.75 -11.44 11.91
C LEU A 71 4.06 -10.69 12.20
N ALA A 72 4.01 -9.37 12.36
CA ALA A 72 5.19 -8.56 12.65
C ALA A 72 5.83 -8.95 14.00
N LYS A 73 5.01 -9.17 15.03
CA LYS A 73 5.46 -9.66 16.35
C LYS A 73 6.10 -11.05 16.24
N ALA A 74 5.46 -11.98 15.53
CA ALA A 74 5.97 -13.34 15.36
C ALA A 74 7.33 -13.37 14.63
N LEU A 75 7.49 -12.52 13.62
CA LEU A 75 8.74 -12.40 12.85
C LEU A 75 9.78 -11.48 13.51
N ARG A 76 9.47 -10.88 14.67
CA ARG A 76 10.30 -9.86 15.34
C ARG A 76 10.74 -8.75 14.39
N THR A 77 9.88 -8.39 13.44
CA THR A 77 10.17 -7.31 12.48
C THR A 77 9.62 -6.00 12.96
N ARG A 78 10.30 -4.92 12.58
CA ARG A 78 9.82 -3.56 12.79
C ARG A 78 8.58 -3.30 11.94
N LEU A 79 7.63 -2.57 12.52
CA LEU A 79 6.45 -2.08 11.83
C LEU A 79 6.53 -0.56 11.69
N GLU A 80 6.09 -0.05 10.56
CA GLU A 80 6.11 1.39 10.29
C GLU A 80 4.73 1.91 9.95
N LEU A 81 4.46 3.13 10.42
CA LEU A 81 3.34 3.94 9.97
C LEU A 81 3.86 4.98 8.98
N VAL A 82 3.24 4.99 7.80
CA VAL A 82 3.57 5.92 6.72
C VAL A 82 2.35 6.75 6.39
N LEU A 83 2.56 8.06 6.23
CA LEU A 83 1.54 9.01 5.83
C LEU A 83 1.73 9.37 4.37
N PHE A 84 0.62 9.40 3.64
CA PHE A 84 0.58 9.72 2.22
C PHE A 84 -0.38 10.87 2.01
N ARG A 85 -0.05 11.74 1.05
CA ARG A 85 -1.02 12.72 0.54
C ARG A 85 -2.21 11.96 -0.06
N TYR A 86 -3.41 12.28 0.39
CA TYR A 86 -4.63 11.75 -0.18
C TYR A 86 -4.89 12.39 -1.55
N ALA A 87 -5.37 11.55 -2.48
CA ALA A 87 -5.92 11.97 -3.75
C ALA A 87 -7.35 11.47 -3.82
N ASP A 88 -8.26 12.27 -4.38
CA ASP A 88 -9.64 11.84 -4.54
C ASP A 88 -9.72 10.71 -5.56
N PHE A 89 -10.11 9.53 -5.06
CA PHE A 89 -10.27 8.34 -5.88
C PHE A 89 -11.39 8.48 -6.92
N GLY A 90 -12.34 9.41 -6.75
CA GLY A 90 -13.36 9.72 -7.76
C GLY A 90 -12.82 10.35 -9.04
N GLU A 91 -11.66 11.00 -8.98
CA GLU A 91 -11.07 11.72 -10.12
C GLU A 91 -9.92 10.97 -10.79
N ILE A 92 -9.30 10.03 -10.08
CA ILE A 92 -8.20 9.21 -10.61
C ILE A 92 -8.71 7.85 -11.10
N SER A 93 -7.98 7.33 -12.08
CA SER A 93 -8.20 6.01 -12.64
C SER A 93 -7.11 5.07 -12.16
N GLU A 94 -7.49 3.87 -11.73
CA GLU A 94 -6.57 2.88 -11.14
C GLU A 94 -6.48 1.63 -12.01
N ALA A 95 -5.30 1.05 -12.11
CA ALA A 95 -5.08 -0.20 -12.82
C ALA A 95 -4.12 -1.09 -12.03
N ARG A 96 -4.53 -2.34 -11.83
CA ARG A 96 -3.71 -3.39 -11.22
C ARG A 96 -3.07 -4.23 -12.30
N TRP A 97 -1.75 -4.22 -12.34
CA TRP A 97 -0.94 -5.03 -13.24
C TRP A 97 -0.30 -6.15 -12.47
N ARG A 98 -0.37 -7.36 -13.00
CA ARG A 98 0.37 -8.51 -12.51
C ARG A 98 1.52 -8.76 -13.46
N VAL A 99 2.74 -8.77 -12.93
CA VAL A 99 3.96 -9.03 -13.68
C VAL A 99 4.53 -10.36 -13.25
N ARG A 100 4.70 -11.28 -14.21
CA ARG A 100 5.32 -12.58 -13.99
C ARG A 100 6.36 -12.83 -15.06
N ARG A 101 7.57 -13.24 -14.64
CA ARG A 101 8.66 -13.57 -15.58
C ARG A 101 8.91 -12.45 -16.59
N GLY A 102 8.79 -11.20 -16.15
CA GLY A 102 8.97 -10.00 -16.98
C GLY A 102 7.76 -9.56 -17.81
N GLU A 103 6.66 -10.33 -17.83
CA GLU A 103 5.48 -10.00 -18.63
C GLU A 103 4.34 -9.44 -17.75
N ALA A 104 3.86 -8.25 -18.09
CA ALA A 104 2.74 -7.62 -17.41
C ALA A 104 1.39 -7.93 -18.07
N SER A 105 0.40 -8.27 -17.23
CA SER A 105 -1.00 -8.47 -17.60
C SER A 105 -1.92 -7.62 -16.71
N LEU A 106 -2.92 -6.99 -17.31
CA LEU A 106 -3.91 -6.22 -16.57
C LEU A 106 -4.83 -7.18 -15.80
N SER A 107 -4.77 -7.14 -14.47
CA SER A 107 -5.61 -7.97 -13.60
C SER A 107 -6.97 -7.34 -13.32
N SER A 108 -7.01 -6.02 -13.14
CA SER A 108 -8.24 -5.27 -12.93
C SER A 108 -7.99 -3.78 -13.19
N GLY A 109 -9.02 -3.04 -13.59
CA GLY A 109 -8.94 -1.58 -13.73
C GLY A 109 -10.25 -0.91 -13.32
N CYS A 110 -10.14 0.28 -12.74
CA CYS A 110 -11.25 1.19 -12.51
C CYS A 110 -10.92 2.52 -13.19
N PHE A 111 -11.39 2.67 -14.43
CA PHE A 111 -11.21 3.88 -15.23
C PHE A 111 -12.41 4.80 -15.07
N ARG A 112 -12.23 5.92 -14.36
CA ARG A 112 -13.32 6.84 -13.96
C ARG A 112 -12.84 8.28 -13.87
N GLY A 113 -13.81 9.18 -13.73
CA GLY A 113 -13.57 10.62 -13.56
C GLY A 113 -12.85 11.25 -14.76
N ALA A 114 -12.23 12.40 -14.51
CA ALA A 114 -11.55 13.20 -15.52
C ALA A 114 -10.33 12.49 -16.15
N SER A 115 -9.77 11.48 -15.47
CA SER A 115 -8.60 10.73 -15.96
C SER A 115 -8.94 9.53 -16.84
N ALA A 116 -10.22 9.13 -16.97
CA ALA A 116 -10.61 7.86 -17.60
C ALA A 116 -10.14 7.72 -19.06
N ALA A 117 -10.33 8.76 -19.87
CA ALA A 117 -9.93 8.75 -21.28
C ALA A 117 -8.41 8.62 -21.44
N ILE A 118 -7.66 9.41 -20.65
CA ILE A 118 -6.19 9.41 -20.63
C ILE A 118 -5.67 8.04 -20.17
N ALA A 119 -6.27 7.46 -19.13
CA ALA A 119 -5.89 6.17 -18.60
C ALA A 119 -6.02 5.05 -19.63
N ARG A 120 -7.13 5.03 -20.39
CA ARG A 120 -7.34 4.05 -21.47
C ARG A 120 -6.30 4.20 -22.58
N ALA A 121 -6.02 5.43 -23.00
CA ALA A 121 -5.01 5.72 -24.01
C ALA A 121 -3.57 5.39 -23.53
N SER A 122 -3.33 5.43 -22.23
CA SER A 122 -2.01 5.21 -21.62
C SER A 122 -1.76 3.78 -21.15
N THR A 123 -2.61 2.81 -21.52
CA THR A 123 -2.49 1.42 -21.06
C THR A 123 -1.15 0.77 -21.44
N GLY A 124 -0.57 1.11 -22.59
CA GLY A 124 0.79 0.70 -22.97
C GLY A 124 1.85 1.24 -22.00
N ALA A 125 1.87 2.54 -21.75
CA ALA A 125 2.80 3.15 -20.80
C ALA A 125 2.64 2.63 -19.37
N MET A 126 1.41 2.28 -18.97
CA MET A 126 1.14 1.62 -17.69
C MET A 126 1.75 0.21 -17.63
N LYS A 127 1.63 -0.56 -18.72
CA LYS A 127 2.24 -1.89 -18.84
C LYS A 127 3.76 -1.78 -18.69
N ASP A 128 4.39 -0.90 -19.47
CA ASP A 128 5.85 -0.72 -19.48
C ASP A 128 6.37 -0.30 -18.10
N LEU A 129 5.66 0.62 -17.42
CA LEU A 129 6.01 1.02 -16.06
C LEU A 129 5.86 -0.14 -15.07
N ALA A 130 4.83 -0.97 -15.20
CA ALA A 130 4.66 -2.14 -14.33
C ALA A 130 5.81 -3.14 -14.50
N GLU A 131 6.22 -3.43 -15.74
CA GLU A 131 7.35 -4.33 -16.05
C GLU A 131 8.66 -3.78 -15.51
N ALA A 132 8.95 -2.50 -15.76
CA ALA A 132 10.13 -1.82 -15.21
C ALA A 132 10.16 -1.83 -13.68
N THR A 133 9.00 -1.64 -13.05
CA THR A 133 8.86 -1.67 -11.58
C THR A 133 9.15 -3.05 -11.02
N ALA A 134 8.59 -4.10 -11.62
CA ALA A 134 8.84 -5.48 -11.19
C ALA A 134 10.31 -5.89 -11.41
N ALA A 135 10.91 -5.47 -12.53
CA ALA A 135 12.33 -5.69 -12.80
C ALA A 135 13.23 -5.00 -11.76
N ALA A 136 12.91 -3.76 -11.38
CA ALA A 136 13.64 -3.03 -10.35
C ALA A 136 13.54 -3.67 -8.96
N VAL A 137 12.40 -4.28 -8.65
CA VAL A 137 12.19 -5.05 -7.40
C VAL A 137 12.86 -6.44 -7.47
N GLY A 138 13.12 -6.95 -8.69
CA GLY A 138 13.77 -8.24 -8.91
C GLY A 138 12.87 -9.45 -8.61
N ALA A 139 11.54 -9.27 -8.63
CA ALA A 139 10.59 -10.34 -8.32
C ALA A 139 9.25 -10.18 -9.05
N ASP A 140 8.52 -11.29 -9.19
CA ASP A 140 7.13 -11.29 -9.63
C ASP A 140 6.26 -10.44 -8.69
N ALA A 141 5.52 -9.50 -9.26
CA ALA A 141 4.85 -8.46 -8.50
C ALA A 141 3.44 -8.15 -9.02
N ILE A 142 2.63 -7.59 -8.15
CA ILE A 142 1.38 -6.91 -8.46
C ILE A 142 1.63 -5.42 -8.25
N VAL A 143 1.57 -4.65 -9.32
CA VAL A 143 1.80 -3.20 -9.33
C VAL A 143 0.46 -2.49 -9.51
N ASP A 144 0.04 -1.74 -8.50
CA ASP A 144 -1.13 -0.89 -8.56
C ASP A 144 -0.68 0.50 -9.05
N LEU A 145 -1.22 0.92 -10.19
CA LEU A 145 -0.91 2.20 -10.85
C LEU A 145 -2.12 3.13 -10.83
N ALA A 146 -1.86 4.43 -10.82
CA ALA A 146 -2.90 5.46 -10.96
C ALA A 146 -2.56 6.48 -12.04
N MET A 147 -3.57 6.84 -12.83
CA MET A 147 -3.55 7.99 -13.73
C MET A 147 -4.28 9.16 -13.09
N ARG A 148 -3.60 10.31 -13.00
CA ARG A 148 -4.18 11.57 -12.53
C ARG A 148 -4.83 12.36 -13.68
N PRO A 149 -5.77 13.29 -13.40
CA PRO A 149 -6.37 14.14 -14.43
C PRO A 149 -5.35 14.95 -15.24
N CYS A 150 -4.23 15.33 -14.64
CA CYS A 150 -3.12 16.02 -15.31
C CYS A 150 -2.25 15.13 -16.21
N GLY A 151 -2.61 13.86 -16.40
CA GLY A 151 -1.85 12.90 -17.20
C GLY A 151 -0.64 12.28 -16.49
N THR A 152 -0.42 12.61 -15.22
CA THR A 152 0.66 12.00 -14.44
C THR A 152 0.30 10.56 -14.07
N LEU A 153 1.17 9.63 -14.47
CA LEU A 153 1.15 8.23 -14.06
C LEU A 153 1.94 8.07 -12.75
N SER A 154 1.42 7.31 -11.79
CA SER A 154 2.06 7.09 -10.48
C SER A 154 1.91 5.64 -10.04
N ILE A 155 2.94 5.12 -9.35
CA ILE A 155 2.86 3.85 -8.64
C ILE A 155 2.18 4.08 -7.29
N LEU A 156 1.07 3.39 -7.03
CA LEU A 156 0.33 3.46 -5.76
C LEU A 156 0.83 2.42 -4.75
N GLU A 157 1.08 1.20 -5.23
CA GLU A 157 1.46 0.07 -4.39
C GLU A 157 2.18 -1.00 -5.20
N ILE A 158 3.15 -1.66 -4.56
CA ILE A 158 3.79 -2.86 -5.09
C ILE A 158 3.55 -3.96 -4.06
N ASN A 159 2.89 -5.02 -4.50
CA ASN A 159 2.62 -6.21 -3.70
C ASN A 159 3.37 -7.40 -4.31
N PRO A 160 3.84 -8.36 -3.50
CA PRO A 160 4.36 -9.59 -4.06
C PRO A 160 3.24 -10.38 -4.74
N ASP A 161 3.55 -11.08 -5.83
CA ASP A 161 2.60 -12.06 -6.37
C ASP A 161 2.60 -13.31 -5.48
N ARG A 162 1.58 -13.42 -4.62
CA ARG A 162 1.44 -14.54 -3.68
C ARG A 162 1.47 -15.91 -4.37
N ALA A 163 0.97 -16.02 -5.62
CA ALA A 163 1.03 -17.29 -6.33
C ALA A 163 2.45 -17.64 -6.77
N ALA A 164 3.32 -16.66 -7.01
CA ALA A 164 4.76 -16.88 -7.21
C ALA A 164 5.45 -17.25 -5.89
N LEU A 165 5.13 -16.56 -4.78
CA LEU A 165 5.67 -16.86 -3.46
C LEU A 165 5.34 -18.29 -2.97
N MET A 166 4.11 -18.76 -3.21
CA MET A 166 3.70 -20.12 -2.82
C MET A 166 4.34 -21.21 -3.70
N ARG A 167 4.77 -20.89 -4.92
CA ARG A 167 5.47 -21.83 -5.81
C ARG A 167 6.95 -22.00 -5.46
N GLY A 168 7.63 -20.92 -5.06
CA GLY A 168 9.03 -20.98 -4.58
C GLY A 168 9.22 -21.75 -3.27
N SER A 169 8.14 -22.06 -2.55
CA SER A 169 8.15 -22.89 -1.34
C SER A 169 8.21 -24.40 -1.62
N ALA A 170 7.90 -24.86 -2.84
CA ALA A 170 7.93 -26.29 -3.16
C ALA A 170 9.36 -26.78 -3.47
N ASP A 171 10.20 -25.92 -4.02
CA ASP A 171 11.60 -26.23 -4.37
C ASP A 171 12.58 -26.00 -3.21
N ALA A 172 12.10 -25.55 -2.06
CA ALA A 172 12.90 -25.15 -0.89
C ALA A 172 12.58 -25.93 0.39
N LEU A 173 11.86 -27.04 0.32
CA LEU A 173 11.79 -27.96 1.45
C LEU A 173 13.04 -28.84 1.41
N PRO A 174 13.98 -28.74 2.38
CA PRO A 174 15.04 -29.73 2.48
C PRO A 174 14.39 -31.10 2.64
N ALA A 175 14.95 -32.10 1.95
CA ALA A 175 14.55 -33.49 2.15
C ALA A 175 14.57 -33.78 3.67
N PRO A 176 13.56 -34.49 4.21
CA PRO A 176 13.59 -34.88 5.61
C PRO A 176 14.91 -35.63 5.86
N CYS A 177 15.70 -35.13 6.82
CA CYS A 177 16.92 -35.83 7.25
C CYS A 177 16.56 -37.27 7.64
N PRO A 178 17.42 -38.25 7.32
CA PRO A 178 17.22 -39.65 7.68
C PRO A 178 17.16 -39.87 9.20
#